data_AF-A0A2W6NCH1-F1
#
_entry.id   AF-A0A2W6NCH1-F1
#
_cell.length_a   1.000
_cell.length_b   1.000
_cell.length_c   1.000
_cell.angle_alpha   90.00
_cell.angle_beta   90.00
_cell.angle_gamma   90.00
#
_symmetry.space_group_name_H-M   'P 1'
#
loop_
_entity.id
_entity.type
_entity.pdbx_description
1 polymer ?
#
loop_
_entity_poly.entity_id
_entity_poly.type
_entity_poly.pdbx_seq_one_letter_code
_entity_poly.pdbx_strand_id
1 'polypeptide(L)'
;MAYGSQLWMERNGQLDQHASFVCEKVRMWQRLSIGCLLTVILLTGMLGAGASSAAAAAKNDKTDKVVYLSFDDGPGKHTPEVLDILRDAGVKATFFVLGQQAERKPEMIKRIHREGHAIGNHTYNHEYSELYRNFPTFWQQIKRTEDIIHSIIGIRPALVRAPGGTYGHFDHTYFELLKRGGYAVMDWNVDSGDSKRRNVPAAEIVAHATAVPSGTSNALVLMHDGGAHAETVKALPDVIHYYKQQGYRFEVMQSSDEPVQFQVKPAAKFKNRPSPGAAWIAKHVDANASQWASAKPLKIELGYMTVKLQPDEYRVKDQNVLVPLRSYINKLGGSISWDQAAGTATTWWKDRIVQINPAMSTMMSKRLHEQSGHSVHALMESNEGTIWVAAGDLMEQLGAKQYMVQSGDSEWVITVDPPWTSMDYRHSFSFL
;
A
#
# COMPACT_ATOMS: atom_id res chain seq x y z
N MET A 1 20.27 112.67 15.43
CA MET A 1 21.32 112.72 16.47
C MET A 1 20.79 111.98 17.69
N ALA A 2 21.57 111.01 18.20
CA ALA A 2 21.69 110.61 19.61
C ALA A 2 20.47 110.10 20.43
N TYR A 3 20.58 108.82 20.87
CA TYR A 3 20.00 108.12 22.06
C TYR A 3 18.46 107.99 22.19
N GLY A 4 17.83 106.89 22.63
CA GLY A 4 18.26 105.60 23.18
C GLY A 4 17.03 104.80 23.68
N SER A 5 17.28 103.53 24.05
CA SER A 5 16.53 102.61 24.95
C SER A 5 15.12 102.08 24.62
N GLN A 6 15.10 100.75 24.41
CA GLN A 6 14.31 99.72 25.12
C GLN A 6 12.77 99.78 25.21
N LEU A 7 12.19 98.58 25.03
CA LEU A 7 10.79 98.15 25.22
C LEU A 7 9.88 98.46 24.02
N TRP A 8 9.76 97.50 23.10
CA TRP A 8 8.52 97.07 22.42
C TRP A 8 8.85 95.89 21.49
N MET A 9 9.43 94.82 22.05
CA MET A 9 9.54 93.49 21.43
C MET A 9 8.95 92.49 22.41
N GLU A 10 7.63 92.32 22.39
CA GLU A 10 6.90 91.15 22.89
C GLU A 10 5.40 91.46 22.81
N ARG A 11 4.76 91.13 21.67
CA ARG A 11 3.32 90.78 21.59
C ARG A 11 2.76 90.50 20.19
N ASN A 12 3.59 90.49 19.14
CA ASN A 12 3.14 90.07 17.80
C ASN A 12 3.57 88.63 17.42
N GLY A 13 4.02 87.83 18.39
CA GLY A 13 4.50 86.45 18.18
C GLY A 13 3.50 85.33 18.47
N GLN A 14 2.20 85.61 18.62
CA GLN A 14 1.24 84.63 19.14
C GLN A 14 -0.11 84.53 18.41
N LEU A 15 -0.20 84.97 17.15
CA LEU A 15 -1.41 84.78 16.32
C LEU A 15 -1.19 84.08 14.96
N ASP A 16 0.05 83.71 14.60
CA ASP A 16 0.34 83.07 13.31
C ASP A 16 0.70 81.56 13.39
N GLN A 17 0.56 80.93 14.56
CA GLN A 17 0.89 79.50 14.74
C GLN A 17 -0.31 78.54 14.69
N HIS A 18 -1.53 79.01 14.41
CA HIS A 18 -2.71 78.12 14.33
C HIS A 18 -3.30 77.92 12.93
N ALA A 19 -2.87 78.67 11.90
CA ALA A 19 -3.42 78.54 10.54
C ALA A 19 -2.56 77.68 9.59
N SER A 20 -1.29 77.43 9.92
CA SER A 20 -0.34 76.70 9.06
C SER A 20 -0.32 75.18 9.30
N PHE A 21 -0.95 74.66 10.36
CA PHE A 21 -0.97 73.22 10.67
C PHE A 21 -2.15 72.44 10.05
N VAL A 22 -3.18 73.13 9.54
CA VAL A 22 -4.40 72.48 9.00
C VAL A 22 -4.35 72.33 7.47
N CYS A 23 -3.59 73.17 6.75
CA CYS A 23 -3.55 73.13 5.29
C CYS A 23 -2.54 72.12 4.70
N GLU A 24 -1.50 71.74 5.46
CA GLU A 24 -0.48 70.77 5.00
C GLU A 24 -0.91 69.31 5.20
N LYS A 25 -1.81 69.04 6.18
CA LYS A 25 -2.36 67.69 6.40
C LYS A 25 -3.46 67.30 5.40
N VAL A 26 -4.22 68.24 4.84
CA VAL A 26 -5.30 67.93 3.87
C VAL A 26 -4.76 67.66 2.46
N ARG A 27 -3.63 68.28 2.07
CA ARG A 27 -2.97 68.01 0.77
C ARG A 27 -2.15 66.71 0.76
N MET A 28 -1.72 66.22 1.92
CA MET A 28 -1.01 64.94 2.01
C MET A 28 -1.98 63.73 1.90
N TRP A 29 -3.23 63.87 2.34
CA TRP A 29 -4.23 62.81 2.26
C TRP A 29 -4.95 62.68 0.90
N GLN A 30 -4.97 63.73 0.06
CA GLN A 30 -5.51 63.64 -1.30
C GLN A 30 -4.49 63.17 -2.36
N ARG A 31 -3.18 63.18 -2.07
CA ARG A 31 -2.14 62.63 -2.97
C ARG A 31 -1.70 61.21 -2.63
N LEU A 32 -1.98 60.70 -1.43
CA LEU A 32 -1.83 59.26 -1.11
C LEU A 32 -3.05 58.42 -1.57
N SER A 33 -4.21 59.03 -1.83
CA SER A 33 -5.44 58.29 -2.16
C SER A 33 -5.61 57.95 -3.65
N ILE A 34 -4.85 58.57 -4.56
CA ILE A 34 -4.91 58.30 -6.02
C ILE A 34 -3.70 57.45 -6.47
N GLY A 35 -2.56 57.53 -5.77
CA GLY A 35 -1.41 56.66 -6.01
C GLY A 35 -1.61 55.21 -5.53
N CYS A 36 -2.36 55.00 -4.44
CA CYS A 36 -2.68 53.65 -3.95
C CYS A 36 -3.79 52.96 -4.74
N LEU A 37 -4.73 53.68 -5.39
CA LEU A 37 -5.81 53.02 -6.14
C LEU A 37 -5.33 52.44 -7.49
N LEU A 38 -4.34 53.06 -8.15
CA LEU A 38 -3.77 52.57 -9.41
C LEU A 38 -2.71 51.48 -9.22
N THR A 39 -1.97 51.46 -8.11
CA THR A 39 -1.12 50.30 -7.76
C THR A 39 -1.91 49.11 -7.24
N VAL A 40 -3.06 49.33 -6.56
CA VAL A 40 -3.94 48.23 -6.16
C VAL A 40 -4.66 47.61 -7.36
N ILE A 41 -5.01 48.37 -8.41
CA ILE A 41 -5.63 47.79 -9.62
C ILE A 41 -4.60 47.07 -10.52
N LEU A 42 -3.35 47.52 -10.58
CA LEU A 42 -2.28 46.78 -11.29
C LEU A 42 -1.71 45.59 -10.50
N LEU A 43 -1.79 45.58 -9.15
CA LEU A 43 -1.50 44.37 -8.37
C LEU A 43 -2.69 43.40 -8.31
N THR A 44 -3.94 43.85 -8.29
CA THR A 44 -5.09 42.93 -8.35
C THR A 44 -5.28 42.30 -9.74
N GLY A 45 -4.78 42.93 -10.80
CA GLY A 45 -4.71 42.34 -12.14
C GLY A 45 -3.60 41.28 -12.34
N MET A 46 -2.61 41.21 -11.45
CA MET A 46 -1.54 40.18 -11.49
C MET A 46 -1.62 39.15 -10.35
N LEU A 47 -2.43 39.38 -9.32
CA LEU A 47 -2.72 38.39 -8.27
C LEU A 47 -3.92 37.48 -8.58
N GLY A 48 -4.70 37.77 -9.63
CA GLY A 48 -5.84 36.95 -10.08
C GLY A 48 -5.50 35.80 -11.03
N ALA A 49 -4.28 35.74 -11.58
CA ALA A 49 -3.88 34.69 -12.54
C ALA A 49 -3.00 33.59 -11.92
N GLY A 50 -2.42 33.81 -10.73
CA GLY A 50 -1.54 32.84 -10.06
C GLY A 50 -2.24 31.93 -9.03
N ALA A 51 -3.32 32.39 -8.40
CA ALA A 51 -4.02 31.63 -7.37
C ALA A 51 -4.95 30.53 -7.94
N SER A 52 -5.41 30.68 -9.18
CA SER A 52 -6.22 29.66 -9.87
C SER A 52 -5.37 28.50 -10.42
N SER A 53 -4.05 28.67 -10.50
CA SER A 53 -3.11 27.60 -10.91
C SER A 53 -2.63 26.74 -9.73
N ALA A 54 -2.52 27.30 -8.52
CA ALA A 54 -2.08 26.54 -7.35
C ALA A 54 -3.21 25.76 -6.66
N ALA A 55 -4.46 26.23 -6.72
CA ALA A 55 -5.62 25.49 -6.23
C ALA A 55 -6.11 24.40 -7.21
N ALA A 56 -5.63 24.41 -8.46
CA ALA A 56 -5.84 23.32 -9.41
C ALA A 56 -4.81 22.18 -9.27
N ALA A 57 -3.74 22.37 -8.47
CA ALA A 57 -2.66 21.41 -8.28
C ALA A 57 -2.89 20.43 -7.09
N ALA A 58 -4.07 20.44 -6.48
CA ALA A 58 -4.51 19.43 -5.52
C ALA A 58 -5.74 18.64 -6.04
N LYS A 59 -5.90 18.54 -7.37
CA LYS A 59 -6.61 17.39 -7.91
C LYS A 59 -5.71 16.19 -7.67
N ASN A 60 -6.20 15.24 -6.89
CA ASN A 60 -5.72 13.86 -6.79
C ASN A 60 -5.09 13.44 -8.14
N ASP A 61 -3.76 13.49 -8.25
CA ASP A 61 -3.04 13.00 -9.44
C ASP A 61 -2.96 11.48 -9.39
N LYS A 62 -4.11 10.85 -9.11
CA LYS A 62 -4.31 9.45 -9.37
C LYS A 62 -4.50 9.38 -10.87
N THR A 63 -3.42 9.11 -11.60
CA THR A 63 -3.58 8.52 -12.91
C THR A 63 -4.46 7.28 -12.72
N ASP A 64 -5.49 7.12 -13.56
CA ASP A 64 -6.33 5.91 -13.58
C ASP A 64 -5.54 4.68 -14.05
N LYS A 65 -4.27 4.87 -14.43
CA LYS A 65 -3.39 3.85 -14.97
C LYS A 65 -2.62 3.13 -13.86
N VAL A 66 -2.93 1.86 -13.67
CA VAL A 66 -2.27 0.99 -12.69
C VAL A 66 -1.56 -0.14 -13.41
N VAL A 67 -0.33 -0.43 -13.00
CA VAL A 67 0.42 -1.60 -13.46
C VAL A 67 0.63 -2.55 -12.28
N TYR A 68 0.28 -3.81 -12.50
CA TYR A 68 0.55 -4.92 -11.61
C TYR A 68 1.61 -5.79 -12.27
N LEU A 69 2.87 -5.61 -11.85
CA LEU A 69 3.91 -6.57 -12.21
C LEU A 69 3.66 -7.87 -11.46
N SER A 70 3.71 -9.00 -12.18
CA SER A 70 3.55 -10.31 -11.56
C SER A 70 4.60 -11.31 -12.02
N PHE A 71 5.02 -12.17 -11.09
CA PHE A 71 6.05 -13.18 -11.29
C PHE A 71 5.54 -14.56 -10.91
N ASP A 72 5.61 -15.50 -11.84
CA ASP A 72 5.19 -16.89 -11.66
C ASP A 72 6.40 -17.84 -11.48
N ASP A 73 6.12 -19.05 -11.00
CA ASP A 73 7.05 -20.19 -10.79
C ASP A 73 8.08 -20.06 -9.65
N GLY A 74 8.14 -18.91 -9.00
CA GLY A 74 9.03 -18.66 -7.86
C GLY A 74 8.62 -19.35 -6.54
N PRO A 75 9.44 -19.21 -5.48
CA PRO A 75 10.74 -18.53 -5.47
C PRO A 75 11.84 -19.35 -6.17
N GLY A 76 12.44 -18.75 -7.20
CA GLY A 76 13.47 -19.33 -8.05
C GLY A 76 14.89 -18.89 -7.69
N LYS A 77 15.82 -19.10 -8.63
CA LYS A 77 17.20 -18.62 -8.52
C LYS A 77 17.27 -17.09 -8.65
N HIS A 78 16.34 -16.51 -9.41
CA HIS A 78 16.35 -15.12 -9.80
C HIS A 78 15.45 -14.23 -8.94
N THR A 79 14.59 -14.80 -8.08
CA THR A 79 13.78 -14.06 -7.11
C THR A 79 14.56 -13.01 -6.30
N PRO A 80 15.78 -13.31 -5.76
CA PRO A 80 16.53 -12.29 -5.03
C PRO A 80 16.88 -11.06 -5.88
N GLU A 81 17.31 -11.28 -7.12
CA GLU A 81 17.68 -10.21 -8.07
C GLU A 81 16.46 -9.39 -8.48
N VAL A 82 15.32 -10.05 -8.72
CA VAL A 82 14.04 -9.38 -8.98
C VAL A 82 13.63 -8.50 -7.80
N LEU A 83 13.68 -9.01 -6.57
CA LEU A 83 13.36 -8.24 -5.36
C LEU A 83 14.29 -7.03 -5.18
N ASP A 84 15.60 -7.20 -5.43
CA ASP A 84 16.56 -6.09 -5.38
C ASP A 84 16.21 -4.98 -6.40
N ILE A 85 15.87 -5.35 -7.64
CA ILE A 85 15.46 -4.38 -8.67
C ILE A 85 14.17 -3.66 -8.27
N LEU A 86 13.17 -4.38 -7.76
CA LEU A 86 11.89 -3.78 -7.33
C LEU A 86 12.10 -2.80 -6.16
N ARG A 87 12.92 -3.18 -5.18
CA ARG A 87 13.30 -2.32 -4.05
C ARG A 87 14.00 -1.06 -4.53
N ASP A 88 15.03 -1.20 -5.37
CA ASP A 88 15.84 -0.07 -5.84
C ASP A 88 15.01 0.88 -6.71
N ALA A 89 14.01 0.35 -7.42
CA ALA A 89 13.02 1.14 -8.13
C ALA A 89 11.89 1.70 -7.25
N GLY A 90 11.78 1.29 -5.98
CA GLY A 90 10.71 1.71 -5.08
C GLY A 90 9.30 1.28 -5.51
N VAL A 91 9.18 0.12 -6.18
CA VAL A 91 7.90 -0.41 -6.67
C VAL A 91 7.56 -1.76 -6.03
N LYS A 92 6.28 -2.12 -6.02
CA LYS A 92 5.79 -3.42 -5.52
C LYS A 92 5.28 -4.29 -6.68
N ALA A 93 5.09 -5.56 -6.40
CA ALA A 93 4.72 -6.59 -7.37
C ALA A 93 3.97 -7.74 -6.68
N THR A 94 3.41 -8.65 -7.47
CA THR A 94 2.70 -9.85 -7.00
C THR A 94 3.46 -11.12 -7.41
N PHE A 95 3.76 -12.01 -6.47
CA PHE A 95 4.46 -13.26 -6.76
C PHE A 95 3.50 -14.44 -6.63
N PHE A 96 3.22 -15.14 -7.72
CA PHE A 96 2.45 -16.38 -7.71
C PHE A 96 3.42 -17.54 -7.52
N VAL A 97 3.49 -18.03 -6.29
CA VAL A 97 4.53 -18.99 -5.88
C VAL A 97 4.06 -20.43 -5.97
N LEU A 98 5.00 -21.32 -6.29
CA LEU A 98 4.81 -22.76 -6.20
C LEU A 98 5.04 -23.25 -4.77
N GLY A 99 4.12 -24.07 -4.25
CA GLY A 99 4.23 -24.61 -2.90
C GLY A 99 5.50 -25.43 -2.67
N GLN A 100 5.94 -26.21 -3.67
CA GLN A 100 7.20 -26.96 -3.58
C GLN A 100 8.43 -26.05 -3.47
N GLN A 101 8.40 -24.88 -4.11
CA GLN A 101 9.49 -23.91 -4.01
C GLN A 101 9.43 -23.13 -2.69
N ALA A 102 8.24 -22.77 -2.24
CA ALA A 102 8.01 -22.15 -0.94
C ALA A 102 8.53 -23.02 0.22
N GLU A 103 8.28 -24.34 0.17
CA GLU A 103 8.79 -25.30 1.16
C GLU A 103 10.32 -25.38 1.17
N ARG A 104 10.94 -25.29 -0.02
CA ARG A 104 12.41 -25.35 -0.17
C ARG A 104 13.12 -24.04 0.19
N LYS A 105 12.42 -22.91 0.08
CA LYS A 105 12.98 -21.55 0.25
C LYS A 105 12.07 -20.66 1.11
N PRO A 106 11.80 -21.06 2.37
CA PRO A 106 10.92 -20.29 3.24
C PRO A 106 11.45 -18.88 3.53
N GLU A 107 12.77 -18.68 3.50
CA GLU A 107 13.41 -17.37 3.64
C GLU A 107 13.03 -16.40 2.52
N MET A 108 12.84 -16.90 1.29
CA MET A 108 12.41 -16.05 0.17
C MET A 108 10.94 -15.66 0.29
N ILE A 109 10.07 -16.57 0.73
CA ILE A 109 8.67 -16.24 1.03
C ILE A 109 8.57 -15.13 2.09
N LYS A 110 9.36 -15.25 3.17
CA LYS A 110 9.45 -14.19 4.20
C LYS A 110 9.95 -12.87 3.63
N ARG A 111 10.96 -12.91 2.75
CA ARG A 111 11.51 -11.71 2.12
C ARG A 111 10.49 -11.01 1.22
N ILE A 112 9.82 -11.77 0.34
CA ILE A 112 8.75 -11.26 -0.54
C ILE A 112 7.68 -10.54 0.31
N HIS A 113 7.19 -11.20 1.37
CA HIS A 113 6.16 -10.64 2.24
C HIS A 113 6.65 -9.38 2.98
N ARG A 114 7.82 -9.45 3.63
CA ARG A 114 8.40 -8.33 4.40
C ARG A 114 8.69 -7.11 3.53
N GLU A 115 9.05 -7.31 2.26
CA GLU A 115 9.27 -6.21 1.32
C GLU A 115 7.96 -5.65 0.73
N GLY A 116 6.80 -6.06 1.24
CA GLY A 116 5.50 -5.48 0.90
C GLY A 116 4.95 -5.91 -0.46
N HIS A 117 5.40 -7.05 -0.98
CA HIS A 117 4.86 -7.66 -2.19
C HIS A 117 3.66 -8.56 -1.84
N ALA A 118 2.69 -8.68 -2.75
CA ALA A 118 1.62 -9.64 -2.59
C ALA A 118 2.10 -11.04 -2.96
N ILE A 119 1.57 -12.05 -2.27
CA ILE A 119 1.81 -13.47 -2.57
C ILE A 119 0.49 -14.09 -3.03
N GLY A 120 0.54 -14.70 -4.20
CA GLY A 120 -0.51 -15.54 -4.78
C GLY A 120 -0.09 -17.00 -4.83
N ASN A 121 -1.06 -17.88 -4.99
CA ASN A 121 -0.87 -19.32 -5.06
C ASN A 121 -0.81 -19.76 -6.53
N HIS A 122 0.28 -20.44 -6.91
CA HIS A 122 0.47 -20.99 -8.25
C HIS A 122 0.42 -22.52 -8.29
N THR A 123 -0.33 -23.14 -7.38
CA THR A 123 -0.36 -24.60 -7.13
C THR A 123 0.91 -25.12 -6.48
N TYR A 124 1.07 -26.44 -6.39
CA TYR A 124 2.17 -27.05 -5.63
C TYR A 124 3.37 -27.38 -6.52
N ASN A 125 3.17 -28.08 -7.64
CA ASN A 125 4.25 -28.61 -8.48
C ASN A 125 4.23 -28.16 -9.95
N HIS A 126 3.18 -27.47 -10.42
CA HIS A 126 3.04 -27.06 -11.82
C HIS A 126 2.93 -28.24 -12.84
N GLU A 127 2.52 -29.44 -12.40
CA GLU A 127 2.38 -30.60 -13.28
C GLU A 127 0.99 -30.66 -13.96
N TYR A 128 0.92 -30.23 -15.22
CA TYR A 128 -0.36 -30.08 -15.95
C TYR A 128 -1.25 -31.32 -16.01
N SER A 129 -0.64 -32.49 -16.21
CA SER A 129 -1.35 -33.77 -16.33
C SER A 129 -2.04 -34.16 -15.02
N GLU A 130 -1.49 -33.73 -13.88
CA GLU A 130 -2.06 -33.93 -12.55
C GLU A 130 -3.09 -32.85 -12.25
N LEU A 131 -2.70 -31.58 -12.38
CA LEU A 131 -3.46 -30.40 -12.01
C LEU A 131 -4.85 -30.38 -12.64
N TYR A 132 -4.93 -30.61 -13.95
CA TYR A 132 -6.16 -30.38 -14.71
C TYR A 132 -6.99 -31.64 -14.97
N ARG A 133 -6.64 -32.75 -14.30
CA ARG A 133 -7.39 -34.00 -14.35
C ARG A 133 -8.81 -33.84 -13.78
N ASN A 134 -8.94 -33.17 -12.64
CA ASN A 134 -10.22 -32.84 -12.01
C ASN A 134 -10.05 -31.78 -10.92
N PHE A 135 -11.17 -31.13 -10.56
CA PHE A 135 -11.16 -30.05 -9.57
C PHE A 135 -10.62 -30.48 -8.19
N PRO A 136 -10.98 -31.65 -7.62
CA PRO A 136 -10.42 -32.08 -6.34
C PRO A 136 -8.88 -32.17 -6.32
N THR A 137 -8.26 -32.60 -7.41
CA THR A 137 -6.78 -32.67 -7.51
C THR A 137 -6.17 -31.27 -7.53
N PHE A 138 -6.74 -30.35 -8.33
CA PHE A 138 -6.32 -28.95 -8.34
C PHE A 138 -6.47 -28.31 -6.95
N TRP A 139 -7.63 -28.49 -6.32
CA TRP A 139 -7.94 -27.98 -4.99
C TRP A 139 -6.94 -28.47 -3.93
N GLN A 140 -6.58 -29.76 -3.96
CA GLN A 140 -5.58 -30.30 -3.04
C GLN A 140 -4.22 -29.61 -3.18
N GLN A 141 -3.79 -29.30 -4.41
CA GLN A 141 -2.55 -28.55 -4.62
C GLN A 141 -2.65 -27.11 -4.10
N ILE A 142 -3.77 -26.42 -4.35
CA ILE A 142 -4.03 -25.08 -3.81
C ILE A 142 -3.94 -25.12 -2.28
N LYS A 143 -4.64 -26.04 -1.63
CA LYS A 143 -4.64 -26.15 -0.16
C LYS A 143 -3.26 -26.46 0.40
N ARG A 144 -2.53 -27.40 -0.20
CA ARG A 144 -1.17 -27.72 0.23
C ARG A 144 -0.24 -26.50 0.16
N THR A 145 -0.27 -25.78 -0.95
CA THR A 145 0.53 -24.55 -1.11
C THR A 145 0.11 -23.47 -0.11
N GLU A 146 -1.19 -23.30 0.11
CA GLU A 146 -1.70 -22.33 1.08
C GLU A 146 -1.25 -22.65 2.51
N ASP A 147 -1.32 -23.92 2.93
CA ASP A 147 -0.88 -24.35 4.25
C ASP A 147 0.63 -24.16 4.45
N ILE A 148 1.43 -24.41 3.41
CA ILE A 148 2.88 -24.14 3.43
C ILE A 148 3.13 -22.65 3.62
N ILE A 149 2.52 -21.78 2.80
CA ILE A 149 2.71 -20.34 2.89
C ILE A 149 2.26 -19.81 4.26
N HIS A 150 1.11 -20.27 4.74
CA HIS A 150 0.60 -19.94 6.07
C HIS A 150 1.56 -20.38 7.18
N SER A 151 2.20 -21.55 7.07
CA SER A 151 3.19 -21.98 8.06
C SER A 151 4.46 -21.11 8.09
N ILE A 152 4.79 -20.42 7.00
CA ILE A 152 6.02 -19.64 6.86
C ILE A 152 5.83 -18.18 7.30
N ILE A 153 4.71 -17.56 6.90
CA ILE A 153 4.44 -16.12 7.08
C ILE A 153 3.08 -15.83 7.73
N GLY A 154 2.27 -16.84 7.98
CA GLY A 154 1.03 -16.67 8.73
C GLY A 154 -0.19 -16.24 7.95
N ILE A 155 -0.02 -15.92 6.68
CA ILE A 155 -1.09 -15.49 5.79
C ILE A 155 -1.52 -16.63 4.88
N ARG A 156 -2.81 -16.66 4.55
CA ARG A 156 -3.34 -17.54 3.50
C ARG A 156 -3.48 -16.71 2.23
N PRO A 157 -2.88 -17.12 1.10
CA PRO A 157 -3.05 -16.40 -0.17
C PRO A 157 -4.45 -16.53 -0.77
N ALA A 158 -5.12 -15.40 -0.97
CA ALA A 158 -6.46 -15.34 -1.58
C ALA A 158 -6.40 -15.32 -3.12
N LEU A 159 -5.25 -14.95 -3.68
CA LEU A 159 -5.04 -14.90 -5.12
C LEU A 159 -4.59 -16.27 -5.62
N VAL A 160 -5.18 -16.73 -6.72
CA VAL A 160 -4.78 -17.95 -7.42
C VAL A 160 -4.48 -17.60 -8.88
N ARG A 161 -3.34 -18.06 -9.38
CA ARG A 161 -3.06 -18.09 -10.81
C ARG A 161 -2.86 -19.53 -11.24
N ALA A 162 -3.56 -19.92 -12.30
CA ALA A 162 -3.47 -21.26 -12.84
C ALA A 162 -2.16 -21.40 -13.65
N PRO A 163 -1.34 -22.44 -13.43
CA PRO A 163 -0.26 -22.84 -14.34
C PRO A 163 -0.70 -22.79 -15.80
N GLY A 164 0.02 -22.06 -16.65
CA GLY A 164 -0.31 -21.91 -18.07
C GLY A 164 -1.55 -21.04 -18.38
N GLY A 165 -2.12 -20.39 -17.37
CA GLY A 165 -3.33 -19.59 -17.47
C GLY A 165 -4.61 -20.41 -17.49
N THR A 166 -5.75 -19.74 -17.37
CA THR A 166 -7.05 -20.44 -17.35
C THR A 166 -7.51 -20.90 -18.74
N TYR A 167 -7.01 -20.29 -19.82
CA TYR A 167 -7.44 -20.56 -21.19
C TYR A 167 -7.15 -22.01 -21.58
N GLY A 168 -8.21 -22.78 -21.83
CA GLY A 168 -8.07 -24.19 -22.17
C GLY A 168 -7.74 -25.11 -20.98
N HIS A 169 -7.62 -24.59 -19.77
CA HIS A 169 -7.40 -25.40 -18.57
C HIS A 169 -8.65 -25.41 -17.68
N PHE A 170 -9.26 -24.25 -17.46
CA PHE A 170 -10.44 -24.09 -16.62
C PHE A 170 -11.74 -24.22 -17.44
N ASP A 171 -12.75 -24.77 -16.77
CA ASP A 171 -14.16 -24.65 -17.14
C ASP A 171 -14.88 -23.80 -16.07
N HIS A 172 -16.20 -23.63 -16.23
CA HIS A 172 -17.00 -22.83 -15.30
C HIS A 172 -16.97 -23.36 -13.87
N THR A 173 -16.82 -24.69 -13.67
CA THR A 173 -16.77 -25.30 -12.34
C THR A 173 -15.55 -24.84 -11.56
N TYR A 174 -14.38 -24.67 -12.22
CA TYR A 174 -13.19 -24.16 -11.55
C TYR A 174 -13.38 -22.74 -11.04
N PHE A 175 -13.89 -21.84 -11.89
CA PHE A 175 -14.14 -20.45 -11.50
C PHE A 175 -15.17 -20.35 -10.39
N GLU A 176 -16.29 -21.08 -10.50
CA GLU A 176 -17.35 -21.08 -9.50
C GLU A 176 -16.84 -21.58 -8.14
N LEU A 177 -16.17 -22.74 -8.12
CA LEU A 177 -15.75 -23.36 -6.86
C LEU A 177 -14.55 -22.66 -6.22
N LEU A 178 -13.62 -22.08 -6.99
CA LEU A 178 -12.55 -21.26 -6.43
C LEU A 178 -13.11 -19.97 -5.82
N LYS A 179 -14.01 -19.29 -6.52
CA LYS A 179 -14.69 -18.10 -5.99
C LYS A 179 -15.49 -18.43 -4.73
N ARG A 180 -16.27 -19.51 -4.77
CA ARG A 180 -17.03 -20.00 -3.61
C ARG A 180 -16.13 -20.35 -2.43
N GLY A 181 -14.93 -20.87 -2.70
CA GLY A 181 -13.91 -21.15 -1.70
C GLY A 181 -13.17 -19.93 -1.16
N GLY A 182 -13.46 -18.72 -1.62
CA GLY A 182 -12.83 -17.48 -1.17
C GLY A 182 -11.59 -17.03 -1.96
N TYR A 183 -11.33 -17.63 -3.13
CA TYR A 183 -10.19 -17.23 -3.96
C TYR A 183 -10.59 -16.32 -5.12
N ALA A 184 -9.70 -15.40 -5.48
CA ALA A 184 -9.76 -14.63 -6.71
C ALA A 184 -8.77 -15.22 -7.72
N VAL A 185 -9.28 -15.64 -8.88
CA VAL A 185 -8.47 -16.16 -9.98
C VAL A 185 -8.01 -15.01 -10.86
N MET A 186 -6.69 -14.87 -11.03
CA MET A 186 -6.06 -13.79 -11.80
C MET A 186 -5.20 -14.36 -12.93
N ASP A 187 -5.59 -14.10 -14.18
CA ASP A 187 -4.73 -14.25 -15.36
C ASP A 187 -3.90 -12.97 -15.58
N TRP A 188 -3.66 -12.59 -16.84
CA TRP A 188 -2.92 -11.41 -17.26
C TRP A 188 -3.53 -10.84 -18.55
N ASN A 189 -3.27 -9.56 -18.83
CA ASN A 189 -3.65 -8.92 -20.09
C ASN A 189 -2.45 -8.36 -20.86
N VAL A 190 -1.25 -8.44 -20.28
CA VAL A 190 0.03 -8.16 -20.93
C VAL A 190 0.95 -9.35 -20.67
N ASP A 191 1.29 -10.08 -21.73
CA ASP A 191 2.23 -11.21 -21.66
C ASP A 191 3.61 -10.73 -22.09
N SER A 192 4.62 -10.86 -21.22
CA SER A 192 5.99 -10.48 -21.55
C SER A 192 6.65 -11.42 -22.56
N GLY A 193 6.08 -12.62 -22.78
CA GLY A 193 6.62 -13.64 -23.65
C GLY A 193 7.93 -14.25 -23.15
N ASP A 194 8.35 -14.00 -21.92
CA ASP A 194 9.62 -14.48 -21.36
C ASP A 194 9.69 -16.02 -21.19
N SER A 195 8.55 -16.70 -21.24
CA SER A 195 8.42 -18.16 -21.24
C SER A 195 8.19 -18.77 -22.64
N LYS A 196 8.11 -17.95 -23.71
CA LYS A 196 7.82 -18.39 -25.09
C LYS A 196 8.83 -19.43 -25.61
N ARG A 197 10.10 -19.28 -25.25
CA ARG A 197 11.19 -20.22 -25.52
C ARG A 197 12.33 -20.01 -24.54
N ARG A 198 13.25 -20.97 -24.44
CA ARG A 198 14.45 -20.79 -23.63
C ARG A 198 15.27 -19.59 -24.13
N ASN A 199 15.73 -18.74 -23.19
CA ASN A 199 16.57 -17.57 -23.45
C ASN A 199 15.93 -16.54 -24.41
N VAL A 200 14.67 -16.17 -24.18
CA VAL A 200 14.07 -15.01 -24.87
C VAL A 200 14.91 -13.77 -24.57
N PRO A 201 15.42 -13.03 -25.57
CA PRO A 201 16.26 -11.86 -25.31
C PRO A 201 15.53 -10.79 -24.50
N ALA A 202 16.22 -10.14 -23.55
CA ALA A 202 15.64 -9.07 -22.74
C ALA A 202 14.90 -7.99 -23.55
N ALA A 203 15.43 -7.60 -24.72
CA ALA A 203 14.78 -6.62 -25.58
C ALA A 203 13.42 -7.10 -26.17
N GLU A 204 13.29 -8.39 -26.48
CA GLU A 204 12.00 -8.98 -26.90
C GLU A 204 11.02 -8.97 -25.73
N ILE A 205 11.49 -9.31 -24.52
CA ILE A 205 10.69 -9.25 -23.28
C ILE A 205 10.18 -7.83 -23.02
N VAL A 206 11.03 -6.81 -23.10
CA VAL A 206 10.64 -5.40 -22.93
C VAL A 206 9.58 -5.00 -23.96
N ALA A 207 9.78 -5.34 -25.24
CA ALA A 207 8.83 -5.00 -26.30
C ALA A 207 7.43 -5.59 -26.06
N HIS A 208 7.36 -6.84 -25.60
CA HIS A 208 6.09 -7.50 -25.27
C HIS A 208 5.48 -7.01 -23.95
N ALA A 209 6.28 -6.88 -22.90
CA ALA A 209 5.83 -6.44 -21.58
C ALA A 209 5.33 -4.98 -21.54
N THR A 210 5.64 -4.18 -22.58
CA THR A 210 5.21 -2.79 -22.72
C THR A 210 4.12 -2.60 -23.79
N ALA A 211 3.71 -3.68 -24.47
CA ALA A 211 2.65 -3.66 -25.48
C ALA A 211 1.25 -3.71 -24.84
N VAL A 212 0.91 -2.70 -24.03
CA VAL A 212 -0.38 -2.60 -23.34
C VAL A 212 -1.51 -2.44 -24.36
N PRO A 213 -2.57 -3.28 -24.32
CA PRO A 213 -3.71 -3.13 -25.22
C PRO A 213 -4.39 -1.76 -25.09
N SER A 214 -4.84 -1.21 -26.22
CA SER A 214 -5.54 0.08 -26.26
C SER A 214 -6.78 0.06 -25.37
N GLY A 215 -6.95 1.09 -24.54
CA GLY A 215 -8.08 1.21 -23.61
C GLY A 215 -7.89 0.46 -22.29
N THR A 216 -6.74 -0.19 -22.05
CA THR A 216 -6.43 -0.85 -20.78
C THR A 216 -5.83 0.13 -19.78
N SER A 217 -6.62 0.51 -18.76
CA SER A 217 -6.14 1.30 -17.63
C SER A 217 -5.36 0.46 -16.61
N ASN A 218 -5.71 -0.82 -16.45
CA ASN A 218 -5.05 -1.74 -15.53
C ASN A 218 -4.21 -2.77 -16.29
N ALA A 219 -2.89 -2.57 -16.34
CA ALA A 219 -1.96 -3.49 -16.99
C ALA A 219 -1.50 -4.57 -16.00
N LEU A 220 -1.89 -5.82 -16.22
CA LEU A 220 -1.46 -6.98 -15.45
C LEU A 220 -0.41 -7.73 -16.28
N VAL A 221 0.86 -7.53 -15.92
CA VAL A 221 2.02 -8.01 -16.69
C VAL A 221 2.47 -9.36 -16.14
N LEU A 222 2.46 -10.40 -16.99
CA LEU A 222 3.02 -11.71 -16.68
C LEU A 222 4.52 -11.75 -16.98
N MET A 223 5.30 -12.13 -15.97
CA MET A 223 6.73 -12.42 -16.03
C MET A 223 7.03 -13.65 -15.14
N HIS A 224 8.25 -14.17 -15.17
CA HIS A 224 8.66 -15.33 -14.37
C HIS A 224 10.00 -15.10 -13.66
N ASP A 225 10.14 -15.58 -12.43
CA ASP A 225 11.38 -15.48 -11.63
C ASP A 225 12.02 -16.84 -11.30
N GLY A 226 11.52 -17.90 -11.94
CA GLY A 226 12.06 -19.26 -11.94
C GLY A 226 13.47 -19.38 -12.57
N GLY A 227 14.11 -20.54 -12.41
CA GLY A 227 15.54 -20.73 -12.73
C GLY A 227 15.98 -20.55 -14.19
N ALA A 228 15.05 -20.47 -15.16
CA ALA A 228 15.33 -20.30 -16.59
C ALA A 228 15.16 -18.85 -17.10
N HIS A 229 14.87 -17.90 -16.21
CA HIS A 229 14.39 -16.55 -16.56
C HIS A 229 15.42 -15.43 -16.28
N ALA A 230 16.71 -15.69 -16.49
CA ALA A 230 17.76 -14.69 -16.30
C ALA A 230 17.58 -13.45 -17.20
N GLU A 231 17.00 -13.60 -18.39
CA GLU A 231 16.71 -12.47 -19.28
C GLU A 231 15.56 -11.60 -18.77
N THR A 232 14.62 -12.15 -18.01
CA THR A 232 13.56 -11.40 -17.32
C THR A 232 14.16 -10.42 -16.31
N VAL A 233 15.19 -10.85 -15.56
CA VAL A 233 15.95 -9.97 -14.64
C VAL A 233 16.58 -8.79 -15.38
N LYS A 234 17.15 -9.04 -16.56
CA LYS A 234 17.77 -7.99 -17.38
C LYS A 234 16.75 -7.03 -18.00
N ALA A 235 15.57 -7.52 -18.37
CA ALA A 235 14.49 -6.71 -18.95
C ALA A 235 13.77 -5.84 -17.92
N LEU A 236 13.67 -6.31 -16.68
CA LEU A 236 12.84 -5.71 -15.63
C LEU A 236 13.09 -4.20 -15.39
N PRO A 237 14.34 -3.70 -15.32
CA PRO A 237 14.59 -2.27 -15.15
C PRO A 237 13.96 -1.40 -16.24
N ASP A 238 14.06 -1.83 -17.51
CA ASP A 238 13.52 -1.09 -18.65
C ASP A 238 11.99 -1.16 -18.70
N VAL A 239 11.40 -2.31 -18.33
CA VAL A 239 9.95 -2.45 -18.16
C VAL A 239 9.44 -1.48 -17.11
N ILE A 240 10.07 -1.43 -15.94
CA ILE A 240 9.70 -0.50 -14.87
C ILE A 240 9.85 0.96 -15.34
N HIS A 241 10.95 1.27 -16.02
CA HIS A 241 11.21 2.61 -16.54
C HIS A 241 10.12 3.05 -17.51
N TYR A 242 9.72 2.19 -18.45
CA TYR A 242 8.63 2.47 -19.39
C TYR A 242 7.33 2.82 -18.65
N TYR A 243 6.87 1.96 -17.74
CA TYR A 243 5.59 2.19 -17.05
C TYR A 243 5.60 3.47 -16.21
N LYS A 244 6.74 3.80 -15.58
CA LYS A 244 6.91 5.10 -14.90
C LYS A 244 6.81 6.28 -15.86
N GLN A 245 7.49 6.21 -17.01
CA GLN A 245 7.41 7.27 -18.04
C GLN A 245 5.99 7.44 -18.60
N GLN A 246 5.22 6.36 -18.69
CA GLN A 246 3.83 6.38 -19.14
C GLN A 246 2.83 6.80 -18.05
N GLY A 247 3.32 7.13 -16.84
CA GLY A 247 2.51 7.62 -15.72
C GLY A 247 1.69 6.53 -15.01
N TYR A 248 2.10 5.25 -15.10
CA TYR A 248 1.45 4.18 -14.35
C TYR A 248 1.87 4.19 -12.88
N ARG A 249 0.90 3.93 -11.99
CA ARG A 249 1.18 3.60 -10.59
C ARG A 249 1.40 2.09 -10.45
N PHE A 250 2.45 1.71 -9.72
CA PHE A 250 2.73 0.31 -9.43
C PHE A 250 1.98 -0.11 -8.17
N GLU A 251 1.17 -1.16 -8.29
CA GLU A 251 0.38 -1.70 -7.19
C GLU A 251 0.57 -3.22 -7.12
N VAL A 252 0.20 -3.79 -5.97
CA VAL A 252 0.07 -5.25 -5.82
C VAL A 252 -1.38 -5.65 -6.04
N MET A 253 -1.59 -6.86 -6.57
CA MET A 253 -2.95 -7.37 -6.77
C MET A 253 -3.62 -7.64 -5.42
N GLN A 254 -4.92 -7.40 -5.38
CA GLN A 254 -5.81 -7.64 -4.26
C GLN A 254 -6.92 -8.60 -4.68
N SER A 255 -7.44 -9.35 -3.70
CA SER A 255 -8.53 -10.30 -3.95
C SER A 255 -9.84 -9.61 -4.32
N SER A 256 -9.98 -8.33 -3.96
CA SER A 256 -11.11 -7.47 -4.34
C SER A 256 -10.96 -6.80 -5.70
N ASP A 257 -9.81 -6.90 -6.37
CA ASP A 257 -9.62 -6.30 -7.69
C ASP A 257 -10.54 -6.97 -8.71
N GLU A 258 -10.95 -6.19 -9.73
CA GLU A 258 -11.65 -6.75 -10.87
C GLU A 258 -10.74 -7.77 -11.56
N PRO A 259 -11.15 -9.05 -11.64
CA PRO A 259 -10.24 -10.07 -12.07
C PRO A 259 -10.06 -10.04 -13.59
N VAL A 260 -8.82 -10.04 -14.04
CA VAL A 260 -8.51 -10.36 -15.44
C VAL A 260 -8.58 -11.87 -15.59
N GLN A 261 -9.56 -12.36 -16.35
CA GLN A 261 -9.78 -13.78 -16.60
C GLN A 261 -9.98 -14.03 -18.08
N PHE A 262 -9.34 -15.07 -18.61
CA PHE A 262 -9.57 -15.47 -19.99
C PHE A 262 -10.98 -16.05 -20.16
N GLN A 263 -11.59 -15.76 -21.31
CA GLN A 263 -12.92 -16.23 -21.62
C GLN A 263 -12.96 -17.77 -21.71
N VAL A 264 -13.88 -18.38 -20.97
CA VAL A 264 -14.12 -19.82 -21.04
C VAL A 264 -14.82 -20.15 -22.35
N LYS A 265 -14.10 -20.75 -23.29
CA LYS A 265 -14.73 -21.32 -24.48
C LYS A 265 -15.33 -22.68 -24.17
N PRO A 266 -16.59 -22.97 -24.57
CA PRO A 266 -17.14 -24.31 -24.53
C PRO A 266 -16.24 -25.24 -25.34
N ALA A 267 -15.49 -26.10 -24.66
CA ALA A 267 -14.55 -26.99 -25.31
C ALA A 267 -15.00 -28.43 -25.11
N ALA A 268 -15.04 -29.20 -26.20
CA ALA A 268 -15.39 -30.64 -26.16
C ALA A 268 -14.55 -31.42 -25.12
N LYS A 269 -13.31 -30.98 -24.87
CA LYS A 269 -12.41 -31.56 -23.86
C LYS A 269 -12.93 -31.48 -22.42
N PHE A 270 -13.84 -30.57 -22.09
CA PHE A 270 -14.40 -30.44 -20.73
C PHE A 270 -15.70 -31.21 -20.53
N LYS A 271 -16.36 -31.68 -21.60
CA LYS A 271 -17.69 -32.31 -21.54
C LYS A 271 -17.74 -33.52 -20.59
N ASN A 272 -16.63 -34.24 -20.46
CA ASN A 272 -16.52 -35.44 -19.64
C ASN A 272 -15.70 -35.23 -18.36
N ARG A 273 -15.33 -33.99 -18.02
CA ARG A 273 -14.58 -33.73 -16.80
C ARG A 273 -15.51 -33.93 -15.59
N PRO A 274 -15.15 -34.80 -14.63
CA PRO A 274 -16.01 -35.05 -13.48
C PRO A 274 -16.06 -33.82 -12.57
N SER A 275 -17.28 -33.39 -12.23
CA SER A 275 -17.52 -32.39 -11.19
C SER A 275 -17.53 -33.04 -9.80
N PRO A 276 -17.01 -32.38 -8.76
CA PRO A 276 -17.09 -32.89 -7.41
C PRO A 276 -18.54 -32.94 -6.91
N GLY A 277 -18.88 -33.95 -6.11
CA GLY A 277 -20.21 -34.08 -5.51
C GLY A 277 -20.47 -33.03 -4.41
N ALA A 278 -21.74 -32.73 -4.16
CA ALA A 278 -22.15 -31.70 -3.19
C ALA A 278 -21.57 -31.90 -1.78
N ALA A 279 -21.50 -33.13 -1.29
CA ALA A 279 -20.91 -33.44 0.02
C ALA A 279 -19.41 -33.10 0.08
N TRP A 280 -18.69 -33.31 -1.02
CA TRP A 280 -17.28 -32.93 -1.12
C TRP A 280 -17.13 -31.41 -1.16
N ILE A 281 -17.98 -30.71 -1.93
CA ILE A 281 -17.99 -29.24 -2.01
C ILE A 281 -18.24 -28.64 -0.62
N ALA A 282 -19.25 -29.12 0.11
CA ALA A 282 -19.56 -28.64 1.46
C ALA A 282 -18.39 -28.85 2.43
N LYS A 283 -17.77 -30.04 2.40
CA LYS A 283 -16.67 -30.40 3.29
C LYS A 283 -15.39 -29.61 3.01
N HIS A 284 -15.11 -29.28 1.74
CA HIS A 284 -13.81 -28.75 1.33
C HIS A 284 -13.89 -27.28 0.91
N VAL A 285 -14.82 -26.92 0.05
CA VAL A 285 -14.93 -25.57 -0.54
C VAL A 285 -15.64 -24.62 0.43
N ASP A 286 -16.82 -25.01 0.93
CA ASP A 286 -17.60 -24.15 1.83
C ASP A 286 -16.91 -23.96 3.18
N ALA A 287 -16.31 -25.02 3.71
CA ALA A 287 -15.50 -24.96 4.91
C ALA A 287 -14.24 -24.08 4.75
N ASN A 288 -13.76 -23.87 3.53
CA ASN A 288 -12.66 -22.93 3.28
C ASN A 288 -13.15 -21.49 3.29
N ALA A 289 -14.30 -21.23 2.66
CA ALA A 289 -14.91 -19.90 2.61
C ALA A 289 -15.11 -19.31 4.01
N SER A 290 -15.48 -20.15 4.99
CA SER A 290 -15.62 -19.74 6.39
C SER A 290 -14.31 -19.37 7.07
N GLN A 291 -13.15 -19.80 6.55
CA GLN A 291 -11.83 -19.35 7.02
C GLN A 291 -11.51 -17.94 6.54
N TRP A 292 -12.05 -17.52 5.40
CA TRP A 292 -11.90 -16.15 4.88
C TRP A 292 -12.92 -15.18 5.49
N ALA A 293 -14.05 -15.70 5.99
CA ALA A 293 -15.00 -14.92 6.76
C ALA A 293 -14.38 -14.55 8.13
N SER A 294 -14.35 -13.26 8.45
CA SER A 294 -13.89 -12.73 9.75
C SER A 294 -14.80 -13.23 10.89
N ALA A 295 -14.61 -14.47 11.34
CA ALA A 295 -15.56 -15.17 12.24
C ALA A 295 -14.94 -15.76 13.51
N LYS A 296 -13.62 -15.59 13.74
CA LYS A 296 -12.96 -16.10 14.95
C LYS A 296 -12.41 -14.93 15.77
N PRO A 297 -12.40 -14.99 17.11
CA PRO A 297 -11.66 -14.02 17.90
C PRO A 297 -10.20 -13.95 17.45
N LEU A 298 -9.62 -12.76 17.44
CA LEU A 298 -8.22 -12.52 17.14
C LEU A 298 -7.45 -12.17 18.41
N LYS A 299 -6.49 -13.02 18.75
CA LYS A 299 -5.52 -12.82 19.81
C LYS A 299 -4.25 -12.23 19.21
N ILE A 300 -3.66 -11.24 19.85
CA ILE A 300 -2.43 -10.56 19.44
C ILE A 300 -1.47 -10.63 20.62
N GLU A 301 -0.43 -11.42 20.49
CA GLU A 301 0.62 -11.63 21.47
C GLU A 301 1.80 -10.69 21.19
N LEU A 302 2.14 -9.87 22.18
CA LEU A 302 3.18 -8.85 22.13
C LEU A 302 4.19 -9.13 23.24
N GLY A 303 4.99 -10.18 23.05
CA GLY A 303 5.85 -10.72 24.11
C GLY A 303 5.03 -11.18 25.32
N TYR A 304 4.98 -10.35 26.37
CA TYR A 304 4.23 -10.63 27.60
C TYR A 304 2.79 -10.07 27.61
N MET A 305 2.41 -9.26 26.61
CA MET A 305 1.07 -8.70 26.51
C MET A 305 0.20 -9.52 25.56
N THR A 306 -1.09 -9.58 25.82
CA THR A 306 -2.06 -10.16 24.89
C THR A 306 -3.22 -9.19 24.71
N VAL A 307 -3.52 -8.83 23.47
CA VAL A 307 -4.74 -8.12 23.08
C VAL A 307 -5.69 -9.11 22.44
N LYS A 308 -6.97 -9.12 22.83
CA LYS A 308 -8.00 -9.90 22.16
C LYS A 308 -9.00 -8.96 21.47
N LEU A 309 -9.33 -9.29 20.23
CA LEU A 309 -10.34 -8.64 19.40
C LEU A 309 -11.42 -9.68 19.06
N GLN A 310 -12.69 -9.31 19.22
CA GLN A 310 -13.82 -10.12 18.76
C GLN A 310 -13.98 -10.02 17.23
N PRO A 311 -14.67 -10.96 16.57
CA PRO A 311 -14.85 -10.96 15.11
C PRO A 311 -15.40 -9.66 14.51
N ASP A 312 -16.15 -8.88 15.27
CA ASP A 312 -16.72 -7.58 14.91
C ASP A 312 -15.76 -6.40 15.19
N GLU A 313 -14.68 -6.61 15.94
CA GLU A 313 -13.67 -5.61 16.30
C GLU A 313 -12.49 -5.53 15.30
N TYR A 314 -12.44 -6.41 14.30
CA TYR A 314 -11.42 -6.40 13.24
C TYR A 314 -12.02 -6.80 11.90
N ARG A 315 -11.29 -6.56 10.80
CA ARG A 315 -11.66 -7.02 9.46
C ARG A 315 -10.49 -7.73 8.83
N VAL A 316 -10.75 -8.79 8.08
CA VAL A 316 -9.75 -9.36 7.18
C VAL A 316 -9.99 -8.80 5.79
N LYS A 317 -8.98 -8.13 5.24
CA LYS A 317 -8.99 -7.65 3.87
C LYS A 317 -7.62 -7.88 3.25
N ASP A 318 -7.59 -8.51 2.08
CA ASP A 318 -6.37 -8.71 1.29
C ASP A 318 -5.20 -9.24 2.14
N GLN A 319 -5.45 -10.31 2.89
CA GLN A 319 -4.47 -10.99 3.75
C GLN A 319 -3.98 -10.15 4.94
N ASN A 320 -4.55 -8.97 5.16
CA ASN A 320 -4.25 -8.09 6.28
C ASN A 320 -5.39 -8.11 7.30
N VAL A 321 -5.02 -8.11 8.57
CA VAL A 321 -5.94 -7.82 9.66
C VAL A 321 -6.02 -6.31 9.80
N LEU A 322 -7.13 -5.74 9.37
CA LEU A 322 -7.47 -4.35 9.61
C LEU A 322 -8.08 -4.21 11.02
N VAL A 323 -7.51 -3.29 11.79
CA VAL A 323 -7.97 -2.97 13.15
C VAL A 323 -8.38 -1.50 13.23
N PRO A 324 -9.41 -1.16 14.02
CA PRO A 324 -9.82 0.22 14.23
C PRO A 324 -8.75 0.92 15.05
N LEU A 325 -8.02 1.85 14.42
CA LEU A 325 -6.79 2.48 14.91
C LEU A 325 -6.89 2.94 16.36
N ARG A 326 -7.96 3.68 16.70
CA ARG A 326 -8.16 4.22 18.05
C ARG A 326 -8.36 3.12 19.09
N SER A 327 -9.26 2.19 18.83
CA SER A 327 -9.53 1.08 19.75
C SER A 327 -8.30 0.21 19.95
N TYR A 328 -7.59 -0.09 18.87
CA TYR A 328 -6.39 -0.91 18.91
C TYR A 328 -5.26 -0.27 19.71
N ILE A 329 -4.92 1.00 19.44
CA ILE A 329 -3.90 1.75 20.20
C ILE A 329 -4.27 1.82 21.70
N ASN A 330 -5.54 2.06 22.02
CA ASN A 330 -6.00 2.09 23.41
C ASN A 330 -5.82 0.71 24.09
N LYS A 331 -6.16 -0.39 23.41
CA LYS A 331 -5.95 -1.76 23.93
C LYS A 331 -4.47 -2.10 24.11
N LEU A 332 -3.57 -1.51 23.32
CA LEU A 332 -2.13 -1.60 23.50
C LEU A 332 -1.59 -0.76 24.68
N GLY A 333 -2.43 0.07 25.31
CA GLY A 333 -2.04 1.01 26.35
C GLY A 333 -1.39 2.29 25.81
N GLY A 334 -1.56 2.59 24.53
CA GLY A 334 -1.15 3.85 23.91
C GLY A 334 -2.24 4.91 23.94
N SER A 335 -1.93 6.08 23.39
CA SER A 335 -2.86 7.19 23.22
C SER A 335 -2.89 7.67 21.78
N ILE A 336 -3.99 8.32 21.38
CA ILE A 336 -4.19 8.81 20.01
C ILE A 336 -4.93 10.15 20.01
N SER A 337 -4.47 11.05 19.14
CA SER A 337 -5.09 12.34 18.86
C SER A 337 -5.36 12.49 17.36
N TRP A 338 -6.39 13.25 17.02
CA TRP A 338 -6.74 13.60 15.66
C TRP A 338 -6.53 15.09 15.44
N ASP A 339 -5.76 15.45 14.41
CA ASP A 339 -5.61 16.82 13.96
C ASP A 339 -6.53 17.05 12.75
N GLN A 340 -7.62 17.79 12.98
CA GLN A 340 -8.61 18.10 11.96
C GLN A 340 -8.05 18.97 10.82
N ALA A 341 -7.10 19.87 11.11
CA ALA A 341 -6.55 20.78 10.12
C ALA A 341 -5.54 20.05 9.21
N ALA A 342 -4.72 19.18 9.81
CA ALA A 342 -3.76 18.37 9.05
C ALA A 342 -4.40 17.14 8.40
N GLY A 343 -5.58 16.69 8.86
CA GLY A 343 -6.19 15.44 8.43
C GLY A 343 -5.37 14.21 8.82
N THR A 344 -4.67 14.28 9.95
CA THR A 344 -3.77 13.20 10.41
C THR A 344 -4.10 12.73 11.81
N ALA A 345 -3.95 11.43 12.06
CA ALA A 345 -3.97 10.86 13.40
C ALA A 345 -2.54 10.73 13.91
N THR A 346 -2.28 11.12 15.16
CA THR A 346 -1.00 10.86 15.82
C THR A 346 -1.22 9.87 16.96
N THR A 347 -0.45 8.80 16.99
CA THR A 347 -0.46 7.80 18.05
C THR A 347 0.83 7.86 18.85
N TRP A 348 0.72 7.59 20.14
CA TRP A 348 1.85 7.46 21.06
C TRP A 348 1.76 6.11 21.75
N TRP A 349 2.85 5.36 21.68
CA TRP A 349 2.97 4.10 22.39
C TRP A 349 4.42 3.88 22.80
N LYS A 350 4.66 3.87 24.11
CA LYS A 350 6.02 3.86 24.69
C LYS A 350 6.86 5.03 24.14
N ASP A 351 7.99 4.74 23.50
CA ASP A 351 8.89 5.75 22.93
C ASP A 351 8.59 6.08 21.46
N ARG A 352 7.53 5.50 20.88
CA ARG A 352 7.17 5.62 19.46
C ARG A 352 6.03 6.61 19.25
N ILE A 353 6.18 7.40 18.21
CA ILE A 353 5.17 8.31 17.67
C ILE A 353 4.92 7.90 16.23
N VAL A 354 3.66 7.60 15.89
CA VAL A 354 3.27 7.29 14.51
C VAL A 354 2.22 8.30 14.07
N GLN A 355 2.53 9.05 13.01
CA GLN A 355 1.59 9.95 12.35
C GLN A 355 1.00 9.24 11.13
N ILE A 356 -0.32 9.08 11.10
CA ILE A 356 -1.07 8.40 10.05
C ILE A 356 -1.84 9.43 9.24
N ASN A 357 -1.68 9.40 7.92
CA ASN A 357 -2.44 10.21 6.97
C ASN A 357 -3.34 9.28 6.12
N PRO A 358 -4.65 9.19 6.43
CA PRO A 358 -5.58 8.32 5.71
C PRO A 358 -5.79 8.69 4.24
N ALA A 359 -5.70 9.98 3.89
CA ALA A 359 -5.91 10.43 2.52
C ALA A 359 -4.75 10.02 1.59
N MET A 360 -3.54 9.95 2.14
CA MET A 360 -2.33 9.57 1.41
C MET A 360 -1.95 8.09 1.59
N SER A 361 -2.67 7.34 2.41
CA SER A 361 -2.31 5.97 2.79
C SER A 361 -0.87 5.85 3.30
N THR A 362 -0.45 6.78 4.17
CA THR A 362 0.92 6.81 4.71
C THR A 362 0.97 6.79 6.23
N MET A 363 2.04 6.20 6.76
CA MET A 363 2.40 6.23 8.18
C MET A 363 3.84 6.69 8.32
N MET A 364 4.06 7.73 9.13
CA MET A 364 5.40 8.20 9.50
C MET A 364 5.70 7.82 10.95
N SER A 365 6.73 7.01 11.17
CA SER A 365 7.20 6.62 12.50
C SER A 365 8.46 7.36 12.90
N LYS A 366 8.52 7.79 14.16
CA LYS A 366 9.73 8.31 14.82
C LYS A 366 9.74 7.95 16.30
N ARG A 367 10.91 8.06 16.94
CA ARG A 367 11.03 8.05 18.40
C ARG A 367 10.83 9.43 19.00
N LEU A 368 10.48 9.48 20.29
CA LEU A 368 10.29 10.73 21.05
C LEU A 368 11.48 11.71 20.95
N HIS A 369 12.71 11.20 20.83
CA HIS A 369 13.93 12.01 20.74
C HIS A 369 14.40 12.30 19.30
N GLU A 370 13.74 11.70 18.30
CA GLU A 370 14.11 11.87 16.89
C GLU A 370 13.39 13.07 16.27
N GLN A 371 14.15 13.86 15.51
CA GLN A 371 13.63 15.04 14.81
C GLN A 371 12.92 14.67 13.49
N SER A 372 13.35 13.58 12.84
CA SER A 372 12.82 13.09 11.57
C SER A 372 12.38 11.63 11.69
N GLY A 373 11.32 11.25 10.99
CA GLY A 373 10.80 9.88 10.93
C GLY A 373 10.95 9.26 9.55
N HIS A 374 10.67 7.95 9.47
CA HIS A 374 10.54 7.23 8.22
C HIS A 374 9.07 7.10 7.84
N SER A 375 8.73 7.43 6.59
CA SER A 375 7.37 7.30 6.07
C SER A 375 7.24 6.06 5.19
N VAL A 376 6.18 5.30 5.40
CA VAL A 376 5.82 4.13 4.58
C VAL A 376 4.40 4.27 4.04
N HIS A 377 4.13 3.60 2.92
CA HIS A 377 2.74 3.33 2.52
C HIS A 377 2.21 2.15 3.32
N ALA A 378 0.96 2.22 3.74
CA ALA A 378 0.30 1.20 4.53
C ALA A 378 -1.15 1.02 4.11
N LEU A 379 -1.66 -0.20 4.23
CA LEU A 379 -3.07 -0.47 3.93
C LEU A 379 -3.96 0.16 5.01
N MET A 380 -4.87 1.04 4.60
CA MET A 380 -5.82 1.69 5.49
C MET A 380 -7.12 2.07 4.80
N GLU A 381 -8.18 2.15 5.59
CA GLU A 381 -9.52 2.57 5.15
C GLU A 381 -10.09 3.59 6.13
N SER A 382 -10.86 4.55 5.61
CA SER A 382 -11.66 5.43 6.45
C SER A 382 -13.13 5.18 6.14
N ASN A 383 -13.88 4.71 7.15
CA ASN A 383 -15.32 4.51 7.03
C ASN A 383 -16.02 5.04 8.29
N GLU A 384 -17.07 5.85 8.11
CA GLU A 384 -17.92 6.37 9.20
C GLU A 384 -17.12 7.00 10.36
N GLY A 385 -16.04 7.74 10.05
CA GLY A 385 -15.18 8.38 11.05
C GLY A 385 -14.23 7.43 11.79
N THR A 386 -14.20 6.14 11.44
CA THR A 386 -13.22 5.18 11.93
C THR A 386 -12.11 4.97 10.91
N ILE A 387 -10.86 5.12 11.38
CA ILE A 387 -9.67 4.78 10.60
C ILE A 387 -9.33 3.33 10.90
N TRP A 388 -9.38 2.49 9.88
CA TRP A 388 -8.96 1.09 9.91
C TRP A 388 -7.56 1.00 9.32
N VAL A 389 -6.65 0.30 9.99
CA VAL A 389 -5.26 0.16 9.55
C VAL A 389 -4.84 -1.29 9.60
N ALA A 390 -3.95 -1.72 8.71
CA ALA A 390 -3.32 -3.02 8.83
C ALA A 390 -2.54 -3.09 10.15
N ALA A 391 -2.89 -4.06 10.99
CA ALA A 391 -2.26 -4.27 12.28
C ALA A 391 -0.77 -4.57 12.11
N GLY A 392 -0.38 -5.30 11.07
CA GLY A 392 1.03 -5.57 10.74
C GLY A 392 1.84 -4.31 10.52
N ASP A 393 1.43 -3.50 9.53
CA ASP A 393 2.07 -2.23 9.19
C ASP A 393 2.19 -1.32 10.42
N LEU A 394 1.09 -1.17 11.18
CA LEU A 394 1.10 -0.36 12.39
C LEU A 394 2.08 -0.90 13.43
N MET A 395 2.11 -2.22 13.67
CA MET A 395 3.02 -2.80 14.66
C MET A 395 4.49 -2.64 14.25
N GLU A 396 4.81 -2.77 12.97
CA GLU A 396 6.16 -2.51 12.44
C GLU A 396 6.54 -1.04 12.64
N GLN A 397 5.64 -0.10 12.36
CA GLN A 397 5.86 1.32 12.64
C GLN A 397 6.01 1.61 14.14
N LEU A 398 5.38 0.80 14.99
CA LEU A 398 5.58 0.81 16.44
C LEU A 398 6.84 0.05 16.90
N GLY A 399 7.69 -0.40 15.96
CA GLY A 399 9.00 -0.99 16.21
C GLY A 399 9.00 -2.50 16.44
N ALA A 400 7.92 -3.21 16.09
CA ALA A 400 7.93 -4.67 16.08
C ALA A 400 8.98 -5.20 15.10
N LYS A 401 9.75 -6.22 15.52
CA LYS A 401 10.78 -6.84 14.68
C LYS A 401 10.22 -7.91 13.75
N GLN A 402 9.10 -8.51 14.14
CA GLN A 402 8.43 -9.56 13.41
C GLN A 402 6.94 -9.50 13.70
N TYR A 403 6.14 -9.77 12.67
CA TYR A 403 4.69 -9.90 12.74
C TYR A 403 4.32 -11.20 12.04
N MET A 404 3.76 -12.16 12.79
CA MET A 404 3.28 -13.43 12.25
C MET A 404 1.80 -13.54 12.58
N VAL A 405 0.97 -13.81 11.58
CA VAL A 405 -0.41 -14.26 11.80
C VAL A 405 -0.41 -15.78 11.93
N GLN A 406 -1.30 -16.39 12.69
CA GLN A 406 -1.44 -17.84 12.80
C GLN A 406 -2.93 -18.12 12.93
N SER A 407 -3.46 -18.97 12.06
CA SER A 407 -4.83 -19.47 12.19
C SER A 407 -4.86 -20.64 13.17
N GLY A 408 -5.59 -20.49 14.28
CA GLY A 408 -5.96 -21.59 15.17
C GLY A 408 -7.39 -22.07 14.90
N ASP A 409 -7.75 -23.24 15.45
CA ASP A 409 -9.08 -23.83 15.27
C ASP A 409 -10.19 -22.95 15.88
N SER A 410 -9.92 -22.30 17.02
CA SER A 410 -10.89 -21.45 17.76
C SER A 410 -10.60 -19.94 17.74
N GLU A 411 -9.35 -19.52 17.50
CA GLU A 411 -8.95 -18.12 17.46
C GLU A 411 -7.84 -17.89 16.41
N TRP A 412 -7.76 -16.69 15.83
CA TRP A 412 -6.57 -16.21 15.14
C TRP A 412 -5.55 -15.76 16.18
N VAL A 413 -4.26 -15.99 15.95
CA VAL A 413 -3.17 -15.53 16.81
C VAL A 413 -2.19 -14.73 15.98
N ILE A 414 -1.99 -13.46 16.29
CA ILE A 414 -0.87 -12.67 15.77
C ILE A 414 0.22 -12.69 16.83
N THR A 415 1.42 -13.16 16.50
CA THR A 415 2.60 -13.00 17.35
C THR A 415 3.44 -11.85 16.83
N VAL A 416 3.72 -10.91 17.70
CA VAL A 416 4.49 -9.72 17.42
C VAL A 416 5.72 -9.72 18.32
N ASP A 417 6.90 -9.77 17.71
CA ASP A 417 8.15 -9.65 18.45
C ASP A 417 8.36 -8.19 18.86
N PRO A 418 8.33 -7.87 20.15
CA PRO A 418 8.45 -6.50 20.58
C PRO A 418 9.85 -5.92 20.32
N PRO A 419 9.96 -4.60 20.16
CA PRO A 419 11.27 -3.94 20.03
C PRO A 419 12.23 -4.20 21.20
N TRP A 420 11.71 -4.55 22.38
CA TRP A 420 12.44 -4.64 23.66
C TRP A 420 12.90 -6.06 24.06
N THR A 421 12.74 -7.09 23.21
CA THR A 421 13.14 -8.47 23.55
C THR A 421 14.62 -8.79 23.34
N SER A 422 15.41 -7.89 22.74
CA SER A 422 16.87 -7.94 22.89
C SER A 422 17.24 -7.22 24.18
N MET A 423 17.67 -7.99 25.19
CA MET A 423 18.24 -7.51 26.44
C MET A 423 19.29 -6.41 26.23
N ASP A 424 18.87 -5.14 26.33
CA ASP A 424 19.67 -4.00 26.78
C ASP A 424 19.51 -3.79 28.31
N TYR A 425 19.16 -4.86 29.04
CA TYR A 425 19.02 -4.88 30.50
C TYR A 425 20.30 -5.36 31.22
N ARG A 426 21.46 -5.26 30.58
CA ARG A 426 22.76 -5.48 31.23
C ARG A 426 23.62 -4.22 31.13
N HIS A 427 23.20 -3.08 31.69
CA HIS A 427 24.09 -1.98 32.12
C HIS A 427 23.28 -0.86 32.78
N SER A 428 22.60 -1.14 33.89
CA SER A 428 22.01 -0.07 34.73
C SER A 428 21.58 -0.59 36.11
N PHE A 429 22.47 -1.34 36.77
CA PHE A 429 22.45 -1.48 38.22
C PHE A 429 23.89 -1.50 38.73
N SER A 430 24.50 -0.33 38.74
CA SER A 430 25.72 -0.03 39.51
C SER A 430 25.72 1.47 39.70
N PHE A 431 25.13 1.94 40.80
CA PHE A 431 25.39 3.18 41.54
C PHE A 431 24.21 3.40 42.49
N LEU A 432 24.30 2.76 43.66
CA LEU A 432 23.82 3.25 44.95
C LEU A 432 24.88 2.88 45.99
#